data_AF-R4WC94-F1
#
_entry.id   AF-R4WC94-F1
#
_cell.length_a   1.000
_cell.length_b   1.000
_cell.length_c   1.000
_cell.angle_alpha   90.00
_cell.angle_beta   90.00
_cell.angle_gamma   90.00
#
_symmetry.space_group_name_H-M   'P 1'
#
loop_
_entity.id
_entity.type
_entity.pdbx_description
1 polymer ?
#
loop_
_entity_poly.entity_id
_entity_poly.type
_entity_poly.pdbx_seq_one_letter_code
_entity_poly.pdbx_strand_id
1 'polypeptide(L)' 'RRGCPGVGFAAPSMELALASLLYHFDWELPAGGPSNLEMDELNGLSVRLKATLLLVAKPWSR' A
#
# COMPACT_ATOMS: atom_id res chain seq x y z
N ARG A 1 -12.22 -25.73 11.94
CA ARG A 1 -10.92 -25.57 12.63
C ARG A 1 -9.75 -25.24 11.69
N ARG A 2 -9.98 -24.91 10.41
CA ARG A 2 -8.94 -24.45 9.46
C ARG A 2 -9.16 -22.97 9.15
N GLY A 3 -8.90 -22.10 10.12
CA GLY A 3 -8.94 -20.66 9.93
C GLY A 3 -7.53 -20.11 9.82
N CYS A 4 -7.34 -18.98 9.13
CA CYS A 4 -6.06 -18.29 9.16
C CYS A 4 -5.75 -17.89 10.60
N PRO A 5 -4.64 -18.36 11.20
CA PRO A 5 -4.31 -18.02 12.59
C PRO A 5 -4.06 -16.51 12.77
N GLY A 6 -3.73 -15.79 11.69
CA GLY A 6 -3.50 -14.35 11.69
C GLY A 6 -4.75 -13.48 11.54
N VAL A 7 -5.95 -14.05 11.40
CA VAL A 7 -7.17 -13.25 11.08
C VAL A 7 -7.45 -12.15 12.12
N GLY A 8 -7.18 -12.42 13.41
CA GLY A 8 -7.38 -11.44 14.48
C GLY A 8 -6.37 -10.28 14.47
N PHE A 9 -5.23 -10.44 13.80
CA PHE A 9 -4.18 -9.42 13.73
C PHE A 9 -4.21 -8.64 12.42
N ALA A 10 -4.91 -9.13 11.40
CA ALA A 10 -4.89 -8.55 10.06
C ALA A 10 -5.32 -7.07 10.06
N ALA A 11 -6.51 -6.76 10.58
CA ALA A 11 -7.04 -5.40 10.58
C ALA A 11 -6.20 -4.44 11.45
N PRO A 12 -5.90 -4.74 12.74
CA PRO A 12 -5.08 -3.83 13.55
C PRO A 12 -3.69 -3.55 12.96
N SER A 13 -3.08 -4.55 12.33
CA SER A 13 -1.76 -4.39 11.70
C SER A 13 -1.81 -3.50 10.46
N MET A 14 -2.85 -3.66 9.63
CA MET A 14 -3.06 -2.79 8.46
C MET A 14 -3.39 -1.36 8.88
N GLU A 15 -4.25 -1.18 9.89
CA GLU A 15 -4.60 0.14 10.42
C GLU A 15 -3.37 0.88 10.94
N LEU A 16 -2.53 0.21 11.75
CA LEU A 16 -1.30 0.81 12.27
C LEU A 16 -0.32 1.19 11.15
N ALA A 17 -0.13 0.31 10.17
CA ALA A 17 0.74 0.58 9.02
C ALA A 17 0.23 1.78 8.22
N LEU A 18 -1.07 1.81 7.88
CA LEU A 18 -1.68 2.90 7.13
C LEU A 18 -1.65 4.22 7.92
N ALA A 19 -1.96 4.21 9.21
CA ALA A 19 -1.90 5.41 10.05
C ALA A 19 -0.47 5.98 10.09
N SER A 20 0.54 5.12 10.23
CA SER A 20 1.94 5.54 10.23
C SER A 20 2.35 6.17 8.88
N LEU A 21 1.95 5.54 7.77
CA LEU A 21 2.29 6.00 6.42
C LEU A 21 1.58 7.31 6.03
N LEU A 22 0.30 7.44 6.39
CA LEU A 22 -0.52 8.60 6.02
C LEU A 22 -0.32 9.80 6.95
N TYR A 23 0.06 9.58 8.21
CA TYR A 23 0.27 10.66 9.17
C TYR A 23 1.67 11.28 9.07
N HIS A 24 2.68 10.51 8.66
CA HIS A 24 4.07 10.97 8.65
C HIS A 24 4.59 11.40 7.28
N PHE A 25 3.91 11.04 6.19
CA PHE A 25 4.41 11.30 4.85
C PHE A 25 3.35 11.90 3.93
N ASP A 26 3.77 12.92 3.19
CA ASP A 26 3.11 13.36 1.97
C ASP A 26 3.58 12.46 0.81
N TRP A 27 2.65 12.03 -0.03
CA TRP A 27 2.91 11.07 -1.11
C TRP A 27 2.83 11.76 -2.48
N GLU A 28 3.87 11.58 -3.28
CA GLU A 28 3.94 12.11 -4.65
C GLU A 28 4.35 11.03 -5.65
N LEU A 29 4.00 11.23 -6.92
CA LEU A 29 4.51 10.41 -8.01
C LEU A 29 5.98 10.76 -8.30
N PRO A 30 6.82 9.76 -8.66
CA PRO A 30 8.20 10.03 -9.04
C PRO A 30 8.26 10.94 -10.28
N ALA A 31 9.26 11.83 -10.33
CA ALA A 31 9.46 12.72 -11.47
C ALA A 31 9.69 11.90 -12.75
N GLY A 32 8.95 12.23 -13.82
CA GLY A 32 8.96 11.45 -15.06
C GLY A 32 8.19 10.12 -15.00
N GLY A 33 7.50 9.84 -13.89
CA GLY A 33 6.54 8.74 -13.78
C GLY A 33 5.28 8.98 -14.60
N PRO A 34 4.48 7.93 -14.84
CA PRO A 34 3.23 8.05 -15.57
C PRO A 34 2.26 8.99 -14.85
N SER A 35 1.48 9.76 -15.62
CA SER A 35 0.48 10.69 -15.07
C SER A 35 -0.68 9.99 -14.34
N ASN A 36 -0.88 8.70 -14.62
CA ASN A 36 -1.88 7.85 -13.98
C ASN A 36 -1.24 6.56 -13.45
N LEU A 37 -1.83 6.02 -12.39
CA LEU A 37 -1.46 4.74 -11.81
C LEU A 37 -2.16 3.59 -12.54
N GLU A 38 -1.40 2.57 -12.96
CA GLU A 38 -1.97 1.32 -13.47
C GLU A 38 -2.45 0.47 -12.28
N MET A 39 -3.78 0.31 -12.17
CA MET A 39 -4.42 -0.44 -11.10
C MET A 39 -4.92 -1.82 -11.55
N ASP A 40 -4.44 -2.31 -12.69
CA ASP A 40 -4.74 -3.66 -13.17
C ASP A 40 -4.22 -4.69 -12.16
N GLU A 41 -4.99 -5.76 -11.95
CA GLU A 41 -4.64 -6.84 -11.04
C GLU A 41 -4.21 -8.10 -11.79
N LEU A 42 -3.31 -8.86 -11.18
CA LEU A 42 -2.97 -10.23 -11.55
C LEU A 42 -3.56 -11.18 -10.51
N ASN A 43 -4.31 -12.16 -11.00
CA ASN A 43 -4.98 -13.16 -10.17
C ASN A 43 -4.15 -14.46 -10.19
N GLY A 44 -3.86 -14.99 -9.01
CA GLY A 44 -3.07 -16.22 -8.83
C GLY A 44 -3.31 -16.82 -7.45
N LEU A 45 -2.24 -17.25 -6.76
CA LEU A 45 -2.34 -17.68 -5.36
C LEU A 45 -2.84 -16.57 -4.42
N SER A 46 -2.49 -15.32 -4.74
CA SER A 46 -3.03 -14.11 -4.14
C SER A 46 -3.28 -13.07 -5.24
N VAL A 47 -4.22 -12.15 -5.02
CA VAL A 47 -4.40 -10.98 -5.89
C VAL A 47 -3.29 -9.98 -5.62
N ARG A 48 -2.71 -9.42 -6.68
CA ARG A 48 -1.68 -8.37 -6.58
C ARG A 48 -1.78 -7.40 -7.76
N LEU A 49 -1.23 -6.20 -7.62
CA LEU A 49 -1.11 -5.28 -8.75
C LEU A 49 -0.22 -5.86 -9.85
N LYS A 50 -0.61 -5.64 -11.11
CA LYS A 50 0.10 -6.06 -12.32
C LYS A 50 1.40 -5.28 -12.49
N ALA A 51 1.36 -3.99 -12.20
CA ALA A 51 2.53 -3.12 -12.16
C ALA A 51 2.83 -2.69 -10.72
N THR A 52 4.12 -2.47 -10.42
CA THR A 52 4.53 -1.95 -9.10
C THR A 52 4.08 -0.50 -8.95
N LEU A 53 3.41 -0.19 -7.84
CA LEU A 53 3.10 1.17 -7.46
C LEU A 53 4.37 1.86 -6.92
N LEU A 54 4.87 2.86 -7.65
CA LEU A 54 6.03 3.66 -7.25
C LEU A 54 5.56 5.02 -6.75
N LEU A 55 5.91 5.33 -5.50
CA LEU A 55 5.60 6.61 -4.86
C LEU A 55 6.84 7.12 -4.12
N VAL A 56 6.95 8.43 -4.01
CA VAL A 56 7.96 9.12 -3.22
C VAL A 56 7.30 9.59 -1.93
N ALA A 57 7.81 9.10 -0.80
CA ALA A 57 7.39 9.55 0.53
C ALA A 57 8.22 10.77 0.94
N LYS A 58 7.58 11.92 1.12
CA LYS A 58 8.18 13.12 1.69
C LYS A 58 7.76 13.25 3.14
N PRO A 59 8.68 13.42 4.10
CA PRO A 59 8.31 13.67 5.48
C PRO A 59 7.36 14.86 5.53
N TRP A 60 6.25 14.72 6.27
CA TRP A 60 5.31 15.81 6.47
C TRP A 60 6.05 16.99 7.12
N SER A 61 6.26 18.05 6.35
CA SER A 61 6.86 19.29 6.86
C SER A 61 5.75 20.10 7.52
N ARG A 62 5.70 20.07 8.85
CA ARG A 62 4.96 21.07 9.61
C ARG A 62 5.78 22.35 9.73
#